data_AF-A4WJR2-F1
#
_entry.id   AF-A4WJR2-F1
#
_cell.length_a   1.000
_cell.length_b   1.000
_cell.length_c   1.000
_cell.angle_alpha   90.00
_cell.angle_beta   90.00
_cell.angle_gamma   90.00
#
_symmetry.space_group_name_H-M   'P 1'
#
loop_
_entity.id
_entity.type
_entity.pdbx_description
1 polymer ?
#
loop_
_entity_poly.entity_id
_entity_poly.type
_entity_poly.pdbx_seq_one_letter_code
_entity_poly.pdbx_strand_id
1 'polypeptide(L)'
;MRYDPSNLKAVEKLGSADKALMIYGSVMERVLQMEEVGKEEVEKVIKEVLSGQGVEKRFFGNLIALLYNDLRRLGVLTVGHSKSWEGREKARLTSLGAWLTRCAGLNARVLGAVAVASCYLRQWEVDPEEAGFCRRAYEGKLGDYAELVRRAVEIFYNEAPPWCIPYGSDLKKSKALLTSSAGSPSGLTTA
;
A
#
# COMPACT_ATOMS: atom_id res chain seq x y z
N MET A 1 3.93 -18.33 -12.37
CA MET A 1 3.58 -18.18 -10.93
C MET A 1 2.23 -17.48 -10.86
N ARG A 2 1.24 -18.01 -10.13
CA ARG A 2 -0.08 -17.37 -9.99
C ARG A 2 0.07 -16.08 -9.15
N TYR A 3 -0.59 -15.00 -9.57
CA TYR A 3 -0.61 -13.77 -8.79
C TYR A 3 -1.24 -14.01 -7.41
N ASP A 4 -0.66 -13.34 -6.41
CA ASP A 4 -1.07 -13.38 -5.02
C ASP A 4 -1.53 -11.96 -4.64
N PRO A 5 -2.83 -11.73 -4.40
CA PRO A 5 -3.37 -10.42 -4.08
C PRO A 5 -3.19 -10.02 -2.62
N SER A 6 -2.80 -10.95 -1.75
CA SER A 6 -2.88 -10.75 -0.30
C SER A 6 -1.58 -10.32 0.38
N ASN A 7 -0.44 -10.64 -0.21
CA ASN A 7 0.86 -10.48 0.45
C ASN A 7 1.71 -9.41 -0.23
N LEU A 8 2.08 -8.36 0.51
CA LEU A 8 2.98 -7.30 0.05
C LEU A 8 4.42 -7.82 0.02
N LYS A 9 4.89 -8.14 -1.18
CA LYS A 9 6.19 -8.85 -1.35
C LYS A 9 7.37 -7.89 -1.40
N ALA A 10 7.17 -6.62 -1.75
CA ALA A 10 8.27 -5.66 -1.74
C ALA A 10 8.68 -5.30 -0.30
N VAL A 11 7.72 -5.19 0.63
CA VAL A 11 7.97 -4.92 2.06
C VAL A 11 8.95 -5.93 2.64
N GLU A 12 8.71 -7.23 2.39
CA GLU A 12 9.59 -8.32 2.85
C GLU A 12 11.03 -8.15 2.37
N LYS A 13 11.24 -7.68 1.14
CA LYS A 13 12.58 -7.42 0.59
C LYS A 13 13.20 -6.12 1.06
N LEU A 14 12.38 -5.12 1.39
CA LEU A 14 12.85 -3.82 1.87
C LEU A 14 13.25 -3.85 3.34
N GLY A 15 12.73 -4.80 4.11
CA GLY A 15 13.16 -5.12 5.47
C GLY A 15 12.82 -4.07 6.54
N SER A 16 12.07 -3.02 6.17
CA SER A 16 11.68 -1.94 7.08
C SER A 16 10.35 -1.33 6.65
N ALA A 17 9.45 -1.13 7.61
CA ALA A 17 8.18 -0.45 7.40
C ALA A 17 8.39 0.97 6.85
N ASP A 18 9.24 1.78 7.48
CA ASP A 18 9.48 3.17 7.05
C ASP A 18 10.06 3.23 5.62
N LYS A 19 10.97 2.32 5.27
CA LYS A 19 11.52 2.24 3.92
C LYS A 19 10.47 1.85 2.90
N ALA A 20 9.60 0.89 3.23
CA ALA A 20 8.49 0.49 2.37
C ALA A 20 7.51 1.65 2.15
N LEU A 21 7.08 2.33 3.21
CA LEU A 21 6.18 3.49 3.12
C LEU A 21 6.79 4.61 2.26
N MET A 22 8.07 4.92 2.46
CA MET A 22 8.77 5.94 1.65
C MET A 22 8.81 5.56 0.16
N ILE A 23 9.15 4.32 -0.18
CA ILE A 23 9.21 3.87 -1.57
C ILE A 23 7.81 3.84 -2.19
N TYR A 24 6.83 3.30 -1.47
CA TYR A 24 5.44 3.26 -1.93
C TYR A 24 4.91 4.66 -2.24
N GLY A 25 5.09 5.62 -1.33
CA GLY A 25 4.64 6.98 -1.60
C GLY A 25 5.41 7.67 -2.72
N SER A 26 6.73 7.45 -2.84
CA SER A 26 7.54 8.01 -3.94
C SER A 26 7.07 7.50 -5.32
N VAL A 27 6.70 6.22 -5.39
CA VAL A 27 6.12 5.62 -6.62
C VAL A 27 4.72 6.19 -6.86
N MET A 28 3.86 6.20 -5.83
CA MET A 28 2.48 6.68 -5.95
C MET A 28 2.39 8.15 -6.35
N GLU A 29 3.26 9.02 -5.83
CA GLU A 29 3.28 10.44 -6.16
C GLU A 29 3.31 10.66 -7.67
N ARG A 30 4.07 9.85 -8.40
CA ARG A 30 4.18 9.93 -9.87
C ARG A 30 3.06 9.16 -10.57
N VAL A 31 2.72 7.96 -10.09
CA VAL A 31 1.70 7.11 -10.73
C VAL A 31 0.30 7.73 -10.66
N LEU A 32 -0.05 8.41 -9.56
CA LEU A 32 -1.35 9.03 -9.36
C LEU A 32 -1.61 10.24 -10.29
N GLN A 33 -0.56 10.77 -10.93
CA GLN A 33 -0.64 11.90 -11.85
C GLN A 33 -0.67 11.46 -13.33
N MET A 34 -0.60 10.16 -13.61
CA MET A 34 -0.62 9.65 -14.98
C MET A 34 -2.04 9.64 -15.54
N GLU A 35 -2.23 10.18 -16.75
CA GLU A 35 -3.49 10.06 -17.50
C GLU A 35 -3.76 8.61 -17.90
N GLU A 36 -2.72 7.88 -18.29
CA GLU A 36 -2.77 6.47 -18.62
C GLU A 36 -1.69 5.70 -17.86
N VAL A 37 -2.10 4.67 -17.12
CA VAL A 37 -1.18 3.88 -16.29
C VAL A 37 -0.77 2.62 -17.05
N GLY A 38 0.29 2.71 -17.85
CA GLY A 38 0.91 1.58 -18.53
C GLY A 38 1.96 0.88 -17.67
N LYS A 39 2.19 -0.41 -17.94
CA LYS A 39 3.14 -1.22 -17.16
C LYS A 39 4.56 -0.69 -17.28
N GLU A 40 5.01 -0.40 -18.50
CA GLU A 40 6.38 0.07 -18.77
C GLU A 40 6.64 1.42 -18.10
N GLU A 41 5.66 2.32 -18.10
CA GLU A 41 5.71 3.62 -17.44
C GLU A 41 5.83 3.47 -15.91
N VAL A 42 5.04 2.58 -15.31
CA VAL A 42 5.13 2.28 -13.88
C VAL A 42 6.48 1.64 -13.53
N GLU A 43 6.97 0.70 -14.34
CA GLU A 43 8.29 0.09 -14.14
C GLU A 43 9.42 1.12 -14.24
N LYS A 44 9.33 2.06 -15.19
CA LYS A 44 10.27 3.19 -15.31
C LYS A 44 10.26 4.06 -14.06
N VAL A 45 9.08 4.45 -13.58
CA VAL A 45 8.93 5.22 -12.33
C VAL A 45 9.58 4.48 -11.16
N ILE A 46 9.28 3.20 -10.99
CA ILE A 46 9.84 2.41 -9.89
C ILE A 46 11.37 2.35 -9.99
N LYS A 47 11.92 2.13 -11.18
CA LYS A 47 13.36 2.08 -11.41
C LYS A 47 14.06 3.39 -11.04
N GLU A 48 13.45 4.53 -11.39
CA GLU A 48 13.96 5.86 -11.04
C GLU A 48 13.92 6.10 -9.53
N VAL A 49 12.81 5.76 -8.87
CA VAL A 49 12.67 5.87 -7.41
C VAL A 49 13.72 5.00 -6.71
N LEU A 50 13.87 3.74 -7.09
CA LEU A 50 14.84 2.83 -6.47
C LEU A 50 16.28 3.31 -6.66
N SER A 51 16.58 3.87 -7.83
CA SER A 51 17.91 4.43 -8.13
C SER A 51 18.21 5.68 -7.29
N GLY A 52 17.22 6.58 -7.14
CA GLY A 52 17.33 7.77 -6.29
C GLY A 52 17.49 7.45 -4.80
N GLN A 53 16.99 6.29 -4.38
CA GLN A 53 17.08 5.79 -2.99
C GLN A 53 18.33 4.93 -2.74
N GLY A 54 19.28 4.87 -3.69
CA GLY A 54 20.53 4.13 -3.54
C GLY A 54 20.37 2.61 -3.44
N VAL A 55 19.25 2.05 -3.90
CA VAL A 55 19.07 0.59 -3.95
C VAL A 55 20.01 0.04 -5.03
N GLU A 56 20.75 -1.04 -4.73
CA GLU A 56 21.71 -1.58 -5.69
C GLU A 56 21.02 -2.22 -6.89
N LYS A 57 21.57 -1.99 -8.10
CA LYS A 57 21.01 -2.46 -9.37
C LYS A 57 20.74 -3.97 -9.42
N ARG A 58 21.52 -4.79 -8.69
CA ARG A 58 21.34 -6.25 -8.65
C ARG A 58 19.99 -6.68 -8.06
N PHE A 59 19.31 -5.82 -7.30
CA PHE A 59 18.00 -6.11 -6.71
C PHE A 59 16.82 -5.62 -7.56
N PHE A 60 17.07 -4.88 -8.65
CA PHE A 60 16.03 -4.11 -9.36
C PHE A 60 15.01 -4.99 -10.05
N GLY A 61 15.43 -6.00 -10.83
CA GLY A 61 14.50 -6.75 -11.68
C GLY A 61 13.35 -7.38 -10.89
N ASN A 62 13.70 -8.07 -9.79
CA ASN A 62 12.69 -8.66 -8.94
C ASN A 62 11.91 -7.61 -8.13
N LEU A 63 12.57 -6.56 -7.62
CA LEU A 63 11.89 -5.58 -6.77
C LEU A 63 10.90 -4.69 -7.55
N ILE A 64 11.21 -4.35 -8.80
CA ILE A 64 10.30 -3.63 -9.70
C ILE A 64 8.99 -4.41 -9.86
N ALA A 65 9.10 -5.70 -10.17
CA ALA A 65 7.94 -6.56 -10.34
C ALA A 65 7.09 -6.68 -9.07
N LEU A 66 7.73 -6.69 -7.90
CA LEU A 66 7.01 -6.73 -6.64
C LEU A 66 6.30 -5.41 -6.34
N LEU A 67 6.95 -4.27 -6.59
CA LEU A 67 6.41 -2.95 -6.28
C LEU A 67 5.17 -2.59 -7.10
N TYR A 68 5.15 -2.81 -8.42
CA TYR A 68 3.91 -2.51 -9.17
C TYR A 68 2.77 -3.46 -8.80
N ASN A 69 3.09 -4.72 -8.46
CA ASN A 69 2.07 -5.66 -7.99
C ASN A 69 1.58 -5.28 -6.59
N ASP A 70 2.44 -4.71 -5.75
CA ASP A 70 2.04 -4.18 -4.44
C ASP A 70 1.10 -2.99 -4.57
N LEU A 71 1.23 -2.13 -5.61
CA LEU A 71 0.22 -1.10 -5.88
C LEU A 71 -1.17 -1.70 -6.14
N ARG A 72 -1.24 -2.86 -6.81
CA ARG A 72 -2.50 -3.60 -7.01
C ARG A 72 -3.02 -4.20 -5.70
N ARG A 73 -2.14 -4.84 -4.91
CA ARG A 73 -2.48 -5.46 -3.62
C ARG A 73 -2.97 -4.45 -2.59
N LEU A 74 -2.35 -3.27 -2.58
CA LEU A 74 -2.78 -2.09 -1.81
C LEU A 74 -4.09 -1.51 -2.34
N GLY A 75 -4.60 -2.00 -3.47
CA GLY A 75 -5.82 -1.51 -4.08
C GLY A 75 -5.68 -0.12 -4.65
N VAL A 76 -4.49 0.34 -5.05
CA VAL A 76 -4.29 1.64 -5.71
C VAL A 76 -4.61 1.53 -7.20
N LEU A 77 -4.14 0.45 -7.82
CA LEU A 77 -4.33 0.15 -9.24
C LEU A 77 -5.14 -1.15 -9.42
N THR A 78 -5.82 -1.25 -10.56
CA THR A 78 -6.41 -2.50 -11.05
C THR A 78 -6.18 -2.65 -12.55
N VAL A 79 -6.07 -3.89 -13.02
CA VAL A 79 -5.95 -4.25 -14.45
C VAL A 79 -7.17 -5.03 -14.96
N GLY A 80 -8.23 -5.14 -14.15
CA GLY A 80 -9.48 -5.79 -14.55
C GLY A 80 -9.41 -7.32 -14.55
N HIS A 81 -8.80 -7.93 -13.52
CA HIS A 81 -8.79 -9.37 -13.23
C HIS A 81 -7.79 -10.22 -14.03
N SER A 82 -6.80 -9.61 -14.69
CA SER A 82 -5.71 -10.38 -15.27
C SER A 82 -4.79 -10.91 -14.17
N LYS A 83 -4.61 -12.25 -14.13
CA LYS A 83 -3.66 -12.91 -13.22
C LYS A 83 -2.22 -12.42 -13.41
N SER A 84 -1.94 -11.71 -14.49
CA SER A 84 -0.65 -11.09 -14.78
C SER A 84 -0.91 -9.83 -15.57
N TRP A 85 -0.34 -8.70 -15.11
CA TRP A 85 -0.37 -7.47 -15.88
C TRP A 85 0.49 -7.64 -17.13
N GLU A 86 -0.16 -7.77 -18.28
CA GLU A 86 0.50 -7.87 -19.58
C GLU A 86 0.87 -6.49 -20.11
N GLY A 87 1.92 -6.39 -20.94
CA GLY A 87 2.49 -5.09 -21.34
C GLY A 87 1.53 -4.16 -22.11
N ARG A 88 0.49 -4.72 -22.77
CA ARG A 88 -0.51 -3.93 -23.51
C ARG A 88 -1.73 -3.55 -22.68
N GLU A 89 -1.92 -4.15 -21.51
CA GLU A 89 -3.03 -3.82 -20.63
C GLU A 89 -2.72 -2.50 -19.90
N LYS A 90 -3.69 -1.57 -19.90
CA LYS A 90 -3.59 -0.36 -19.10
C LYS A 90 -4.25 -0.60 -17.75
N ALA A 91 -3.56 -0.24 -16.68
CA ALA A 91 -4.16 -0.18 -15.37
C ALA A 91 -5.08 1.05 -15.26
N ARG A 92 -5.99 0.99 -14.30
CA ARG A 92 -6.85 2.09 -13.88
C ARG A 92 -6.67 2.32 -12.39
N LEU A 93 -6.88 3.56 -11.96
CA LEU A 93 -7.04 3.84 -10.54
C LEU A 93 -8.31 3.16 -10.03
N THR A 94 -8.21 2.52 -8.88
CA THR A 94 -9.40 2.05 -8.13
C THR A 94 -10.10 3.24 -7.45
N SER A 95 -11.14 2.97 -6.67
CA SER A 95 -11.73 3.96 -5.76
C SER A 95 -10.72 4.54 -4.76
N LEU A 96 -9.80 3.72 -4.22
CA LEU A 96 -8.72 4.17 -3.34
C LEU A 96 -7.68 4.99 -4.11
N GLY A 97 -7.22 4.51 -5.27
CA GLY A 97 -6.27 5.22 -6.10
C GLY A 97 -6.79 6.60 -6.51
N ALA A 98 -8.05 6.68 -6.96
CA ALA A 98 -8.69 7.93 -7.34
C ALA A 98 -8.80 8.90 -6.16
N TRP A 99 -9.10 8.41 -4.95
CA TRP A 99 -9.12 9.25 -3.76
C TRP A 99 -7.72 9.75 -3.37
N LEU A 100 -6.68 8.90 -3.46
CA LEU A 100 -5.29 9.25 -3.13
C LEU A 100 -4.73 10.39 -3.99
N THR A 101 -5.30 10.65 -5.18
CA THR A 101 -4.91 11.81 -6.01
C THR A 101 -5.02 13.15 -5.26
N ARG A 102 -5.96 13.25 -4.30
CA ARG A 102 -6.15 14.45 -3.44
C ARG A 102 -5.00 14.64 -2.43
N CYS A 103 -4.22 13.59 -2.22
CA CYS A 103 -3.05 13.54 -1.35
C CYS A 103 -1.74 13.61 -2.13
N ALA A 104 -1.81 13.86 -3.44
CA ALA A 104 -0.62 14.15 -4.23
C ALA A 104 0.09 15.40 -3.68
N GLY A 105 1.42 15.39 -3.65
CA GLY A 105 2.25 16.47 -3.09
C GLY A 105 2.53 16.37 -1.59
N LEU A 106 2.01 15.36 -0.89
CA LEU A 106 2.52 15.02 0.44
C LEU A 106 3.94 14.45 0.35
N ASN A 107 4.69 14.59 1.46
CA ASN A 107 5.95 13.87 1.61
C ASN A 107 5.73 12.37 1.34
N ALA A 108 6.64 11.76 0.59
CA ALA A 108 6.54 10.36 0.17
C ALA A 108 6.25 9.38 1.33
N ARG A 109 6.89 9.56 2.50
CA ARG A 109 6.62 8.70 3.66
C ARG A 109 5.17 8.82 4.12
N VAL A 110 4.64 10.05 4.16
CA VAL A 110 3.25 10.32 4.56
C VAL A 110 2.28 9.78 3.51
N LEU A 111 2.53 9.98 2.22
CA LEU A 111 1.67 9.45 1.16
C LEU A 111 1.60 7.91 1.19
N GLY A 112 2.74 7.24 1.38
CA GLY A 112 2.76 5.79 1.56
C GLY A 112 1.99 5.33 2.80
N ALA A 113 2.14 6.05 3.92
CA ALA A 113 1.38 5.80 5.14
C ALA A 113 -0.13 5.99 4.95
N VAL A 114 -0.54 7.05 4.26
CA VAL A 114 -1.94 7.33 3.93
C VAL A 114 -2.55 6.19 3.12
N ALA A 115 -1.84 5.67 2.11
CA ALA A 115 -2.32 4.55 1.31
C ALA A 115 -2.52 3.27 2.16
N VAL A 116 -1.51 2.86 2.94
CA VAL A 116 -1.58 1.66 3.77
C VAL A 116 -2.62 1.81 4.90
N ALA A 117 -2.64 2.95 5.59
CA ALA A 117 -3.60 3.22 6.66
C ALA A 117 -5.04 3.26 6.12
N SER A 118 -5.26 3.81 4.92
CA SER A 118 -6.60 3.87 4.31
C SER A 118 -7.18 2.48 4.05
N CYS A 119 -6.35 1.48 3.74
CA CYS A 119 -6.79 0.09 3.66
C CYS A 119 -7.24 -0.48 5.01
N TYR A 120 -6.60 -0.08 6.10
CA TYR A 120 -6.96 -0.55 7.43
C TYR A 120 -8.22 0.14 7.98
N LEU A 121 -8.36 1.45 7.71
CA LEU A 121 -9.35 2.31 8.35
C LEU A 121 -10.67 2.39 7.59
N ARG A 122 -10.71 2.03 6.31
CA ARG A 122 -11.91 2.16 5.49
C ARG A 122 -12.05 0.97 4.55
N GLN A 123 -13.28 0.51 4.36
CA GLN A 123 -13.59 -0.46 3.31
C GLN A 123 -13.66 0.26 1.96
N TRP A 124 -12.80 -0.16 1.04
CA TRP A 124 -12.84 0.30 -0.34
C TRP A 124 -13.57 -0.71 -1.22
N GLU A 125 -14.28 -0.22 -2.23
CA GLU A 125 -14.88 -1.05 -3.27
C GLU A 125 -13.77 -1.47 -4.24
N VAL A 126 -13.04 -2.53 -3.85
CA VAL A 126 -11.95 -3.12 -4.62
C VAL A 126 -12.15 -4.62 -4.70
N ASP A 127 -11.78 -5.21 -5.84
CA ASP A 127 -11.83 -6.65 -6.03
C ASP A 127 -10.79 -7.35 -5.14
N PRO A 128 -11.19 -8.32 -4.29
CA PRO A 128 -10.27 -9.11 -3.48
C PRO A 128 -9.22 -9.90 -4.27
N GLU A 129 -9.50 -10.26 -5.52
CA GLU A 129 -8.52 -10.96 -6.37
C GLU A 129 -7.41 -10.04 -6.89
N GLU A 130 -7.57 -8.73 -6.74
CA GLU A 130 -6.58 -7.69 -7.06
C GLU A 130 -5.99 -7.08 -5.78
N ALA A 131 -6.85 -6.67 -4.85
CA ALA A 131 -6.53 -5.86 -3.67
C ALA A 131 -6.71 -6.62 -2.35
N GLY A 132 -6.35 -7.90 -2.34
CA GLY A 132 -6.55 -8.82 -1.21
C GLY A 132 -5.90 -8.34 0.09
N PHE A 133 -4.72 -7.71 0.01
CA PHE A 133 -4.08 -7.11 1.18
C PHE A 133 -4.97 -6.02 1.80
N CYS A 134 -5.48 -5.10 0.97
CA CYS A 134 -6.30 -4.00 1.43
C CYS A 134 -7.56 -4.49 2.16
N ARG A 135 -8.23 -5.50 1.60
CA ARG A 135 -9.39 -6.14 2.24
C ARG A 135 -9.02 -6.82 3.56
N ARG A 136 -7.94 -7.58 3.61
CA ARG A 136 -7.47 -8.25 4.84
C ARG A 136 -7.14 -7.24 5.94
N ALA A 137 -6.51 -6.12 5.58
CA ALA A 137 -6.22 -5.05 6.52
C ALA A 137 -7.51 -4.46 7.11
N TYR A 138 -8.52 -4.18 6.29
CA TYR A 138 -9.83 -3.73 6.75
C TYR A 138 -10.49 -4.75 7.70
N GLU A 139 -10.38 -6.05 7.43
CA GLU A 139 -10.88 -7.12 8.29
C GLU A 139 -10.04 -7.34 9.57
N GLY A 140 -8.93 -6.60 9.75
CA GLY A 140 -8.04 -6.73 10.91
C GLY A 140 -7.10 -7.95 10.86
N LYS A 141 -7.03 -8.65 9.73
CA LYS A 141 -6.22 -9.86 9.53
C LYS A 141 -4.79 -9.49 9.09
N LEU A 142 -4.06 -8.81 9.98
CA LEU A 142 -2.78 -8.16 9.66
C LEU A 142 -1.61 -9.15 9.50
N GLY A 143 -1.56 -10.21 10.31
CA GLY A 143 -0.44 -11.17 10.29
C GLY A 143 0.92 -10.48 10.39
N ASP A 144 1.85 -10.87 9.51
CA ASP A 144 3.21 -10.33 9.44
C ASP A 144 3.28 -8.84 9.08
N TYR A 145 2.18 -8.24 8.61
CA TYR A 145 2.11 -6.81 8.26
C TYR A 145 1.62 -5.92 9.42
N ALA A 146 1.43 -6.47 10.63
CA ALA A 146 0.97 -5.71 11.78
C ALA A 146 1.85 -4.49 12.09
N GLU A 147 3.18 -4.64 12.00
CA GLU A 147 4.12 -3.53 12.21
C GLU A 147 3.99 -2.45 11.13
N LEU A 148 3.96 -2.85 9.85
CA LEU A 148 3.78 -1.93 8.72
C LEU A 148 2.48 -1.12 8.87
N VAL A 149 1.38 -1.80 9.17
CA VAL A 149 0.06 -1.15 9.30
C VAL A 149 0.00 -0.26 10.54
N ARG A 150 0.54 -0.71 11.69
CA ARG A 150 0.64 0.11 12.91
C ARG A 150 1.44 1.38 12.64
N ARG A 151 2.59 1.26 11.98
CA ARG A 151 3.45 2.40 11.63
C ARG A 151 2.77 3.35 10.65
N ALA A 152 2.08 2.81 9.63
CA ALA A 152 1.31 3.62 8.70
C ALA A 152 0.18 4.39 9.40
N VAL A 153 -0.55 3.75 10.32
CA VAL A 153 -1.63 4.38 11.09
C VAL A 153 -1.10 5.47 12.02
N GLU A 154 0.06 5.25 12.64
CA GLU A 154 0.72 6.27 13.47
C GLU A 154 1.08 7.52 12.66
N ILE A 155 1.74 7.35 11.52
CA ILE A 155 2.11 8.48 10.62
C ILE A 155 0.84 9.15 10.10
N PHE A 156 -0.16 8.38 9.66
CA PHE A 156 -1.44 8.90 9.21
C PHE A 156 -2.12 9.77 10.28
N TYR A 157 -2.17 9.29 11.52
CA TYR A 157 -2.85 9.99 12.61
C TYR A 157 -2.16 11.31 12.99
N ASN A 158 -0.82 11.34 12.94
CA ASN A 158 -0.03 12.48 13.38
C ASN A 158 0.28 13.49 12.27
N GLU A 159 0.37 13.05 11.01
CA GLU A 159 0.95 13.84 9.92
C GLU A 159 0.03 14.00 8.70
N ALA A 160 -1.02 13.17 8.54
CA ALA A 160 -1.91 13.32 7.39
C ALA A 160 -2.78 14.59 7.55
N PRO A 161 -2.82 15.47 6.55
CA PRO A 161 -3.68 16.64 6.63
C PRO A 161 -5.16 16.25 6.53
N PRO A 162 -6.09 17.11 7.00
CA PRO A 162 -7.51 16.78 7.07
C PRO A 162 -8.14 16.35 5.73
N TRP A 163 -7.71 16.93 4.60
CA TRP A 163 -8.22 16.57 3.26
C TRP A 163 -7.78 15.17 2.79
N CYS A 164 -6.81 14.58 3.49
CA CYS A 164 -6.33 13.21 3.30
C CYS A 164 -6.89 12.21 4.30
N ILE A 165 -7.93 12.58 5.04
CA ILE A 165 -8.68 11.66 5.89
C ILE A 165 -9.94 11.23 5.12
N PRO A 166 -10.06 9.95 4.72
CA PRO A 166 -11.25 9.48 4.01
C PRO A 166 -12.52 9.64 4.84
N TYR A 167 -13.63 10.01 4.19
CA TYR A 167 -14.93 9.91 4.83
C TYR A 167 -15.26 8.44 5.16
N GLY A 168 -15.77 8.20 6.37
CA GLY A 168 -16.06 6.86 6.87
C GLY A 168 -14.84 6.09 7.39
N SER A 169 -13.71 6.75 7.60
CA SER A 169 -12.57 6.15 8.31
C SER A 169 -12.92 5.81 9.76
N ASP A 170 -12.66 4.58 10.17
CA ASP A 170 -12.82 4.13 11.54
C ASP A 170 -11.64 4.58 12.41
N LEU A 171 -11.72 5.82 12.91
CA LEU A 171 -10.70 6.38 13.82
C LEU A 171 -10.74 5.75 15.22
N LYS A 172 -11.79 4.99 15.59
CA LYS A 172 -11.77 4.20 16.83
C LYS A 172 -10.83 3.02 16.65
N LYS A 173 -10.85 2.39 15.48
CA LYS A 173 -9.94 1.30 15.09
C LYS A 173 -8.48 1.76 15.07
N SER A 174 -8.18 2.98 14.57
CA SER A 174 -6.82 3.53 14.64
C SER A 174 -6.34 3.68 16.09
N LYS A 175 -7.17 4.30 16.94
CA LYS A 175 -6.83 4.51 18.36
C LYS A 175 -6.58 3.17 19.05
N ALA A 176 -7.48 2.20 18.87
CA ALA A 176 -7.34 0.86 19.45
C ALA A 176 -6.03 0.18 19.03
N LEU A 177 -5.66 0.26 17.74
CA LEU A 177 -4.40 -0.29 17.25
C LEU A 177 -3.19 0.36 17.93
N LEU A 178 -3.17 1.69 18.04
CA LEU A 178 -2.06 2.42 18.63
C LEU A 178 -1.95 2.26 20.15
N THR A 179 -3.07 2.12 20.86
CA THR A 179 -3.10 1.94 22.32
C THR A 179 -2.96 0.49 22.75
N SER A 180 -3.18 -0.48 21.85
CA SER A 180 -2.92 -1.89 22.16
C SER A 180 -1.42 -2.08 22.40
N SER A 181 -1.07 -2.49 23.62
CA SER A 181 0.31 -2.72 24.04
C SER A 181 0.97 -3.71 23.07
N ALA A 182 2.15 -3.37 22.58
CA ALA A 182 3.01 -4.36 21.93
C ALA A 182 3.39 -5.42 22.99
N GLY A 183 2.67 -6.54 23.04
CA GLY A 183 2.90 -7.64 23.98
C GLY A 183 1.72 -7.93 24.90
N SER A 184 0.84 -8.83 24.45
CA SER A 184 0.14 -9.76 25.34
C SER A 184 -0.09 -11.06 24.57
N PRO A 185 0.67 -12.13 24.87
CA PRO A 185 0.24 -13.47 24.51
C PRO A 185 -0.84 -13.86 25.52
N SER A 186 -2.09 -13.56 25.19
CA SER A 186 -3.26 -14.10 25.89
C SER A 186 -4.14 -14.71 24.80
N GLY A 187 -4.19 -16.04 24.63
CA GLY A 187 -4.35 -16.97 25.72
C GLY A 187 -5.66 -16.65 26.43
N LEU A 188 -6.77 -16.67 25.67
CA LEU A 188 -8.13 -16.47 26.16
C LEU A 188 -9.08 -17.26 25.24
N THR A 189 -8.93 -18.57 25.25
CA THR A 189 -10.09 -19.47 25.16
C THR A 189 -10.62 -19.63 26.58
N THR A 190 -11.62 -18.82 26.91
CA THR A 190 -12.50 -19.04 28.06
C THR A 190 -13.42 -20.21 27.81
N ALA A 191 -13.46 -21.09 28.82
CA ALA A 191 -14.55 -21.97 29.28
C ALA A 191 -15.19 -22.94 28.27
#